data_AF-A0A2P6VJQ4-F1
#
_entry.id   AF-A0A2P6VJQ4-F1
#
_cell.length_a   1.000
_cell.length_b   1.000
_cell.length_c   1.000
_cell.angle_alpha   90.00
_cell.angle_beta   90.00
_cell.angle_gamma   90.00
#
_symmetry.space_group_name_H-M   'P 1'
#
loop_
_entity.id
_entity.type
_entity.pdbx_description
1 polymer ?
#
loop_
_entity_poly.entity_id
_entity_poly.type
_entity_poly.pdbx_seq_one_letter_code
_entity_poly.pdbx_strand_id
1 'polypeptide(L)'
;MALPDGKDAGGSVMQVLLLPPNLVAHVRLALALAAAAAGPSVASLALFAASLLLDAVDGWVARKLGQETSFGAFYDVAIDNLTRALLFWCGAAGAFGSGSGLPPALLGLVPALEGVCLACTHASGGSAWKTGCFRSAPPWVRAVAAGGFRNPAGALAFTGIYGLPLWLHARSCLRPGSLLAAGAWAALLVPARLLAAAVECWLVGRRMRLLLQQDAAARRHPAGDEVAQG
;
A
#
# COMPACT_ATOMS: atom_id res chain seq x y z
N MET A 1 26.68 -11.99 3.61
CA MET A 1 26.93 -10.56 3.36
C MET A 1 27.22 -9.93 4.72
N ALA A 2 28.49 -9.67 5.02
CA ALA A 2 28.88 -9.05 6.29
C ALA A 2 28.35 -7.61 6.31
N LEU A 3 27.71 -7.21 7.41
CA LEU A 3 27.30 -5.83 7.62
C LEU A 3 28.56 -4.98 7.84
N PRO A 4 28.73 -3.84 7.14
CA PRO A 4 29.90 -2.99 7.28
C PRO A 4 30.01 -2.39 8.70
N ASP A 5 31.23 -2.09 9.12
CA ASP A 5 31.56 -1.57 10.45
C ASP A 5 30.72 -0.34 10.82
N GLY A 6 30.21 -0.35 12.06
CA GLY A 6 29.06 0.46 12.50
C GLY A 6 29.20 1.99 12.49
N LYS A 7 30.40 2.55 12.24
CA LYS A 7 30.60 4.01 12.13
C LYS A 7 30.34 4.55 10.72
N ASP A 8 30.79 3.83 9.68
CA ASP A 8 30.59 4.24 8.27
C ASP A 8 29.22 3.81 7.75
N ALA A 9 28.68 2.72 8.31
CA ALA A 9 27.30 2.30 8.10
C ALA A 9 26.29 3.35 8.60
N GLY A 10 26.55 4.00 9.73
CA GLY A 10 25.66 5.03 10.29
C GLY A 10 25.55 6.28 9.40
N GLY A 11 26.67 6.73 8.82
CA GLY A 11 26.69 7.86 7.89
C GLY A 11 25.96 7.57 6.57
N SER A 12 26.14 6.36 6.02
CA SER A 12 25.49 5.95 4.77
C SER A 12 23.99 5.67 4.92
N VAL A 13 23.54 5.10 6.04
CA VAL A 13 22.10 4.90 6.32
C VAL A 13 21.37 6.24 6.46
N MET A 14 21.94 7.19 7.22
CA MET A 14 21.34 8.51 7.39
C MET A 14 21.22 9.26 6.05
N GLN A 15 22.21 9.14 5.17
CA GLN A 15 22.14 9.71 3.82
C GLN A 15 20.95 9.18 3.03
N VAL A 16 20.67 7.87 3.10
CA VAL A 16 19.50 7.29 2.42
C VAL A 16 18.20 7.84 3.00
N LEU A 17 18.07 7.93 4.33
CA LEU A 17 16.88 8.49 4.99
C LEU A 17 16.62 9.95 4.58
N LEU A 18 17.68 10.74 4.42
CA LEU A 18 17.61 12.17 4.10
C LEU A 18 17.60 12.48 2.60
N LEU A 19 17.51 11.47 1.72
CA LEU A 19 17.34 11.71 0.29
C LEU A 19 16.09 12.58 0.04
N PRO A 20 16.14 13.58 -0.85
CA PRO A 20 14.99 14.41 -1.23
C PRO A 20 13.65 13.67 -1.42
N PRO A 21 13.56 12.55 -2.18
CA PRO A 21 12.30 11.80 -2.28
C PRO A 21 11.83 11.24 -0.93
N ASN A 22 12.75 10.76 -0.09
CA ASN A 22 12.41 10.24 1.22
C ASN A 22 11.99 11.37 2.17
N LEU A 23 12.57 12.57 2.11
CA LEU A 23 12.10 13.73 2.88
C LEU A 23 10.64 14.07 2.56
N VAL A 24 10.25 14.02 1.28
CA VAL A 24 8.85 14.18 0.88
C VAL A 24 7.98 13.08 1.50
N ALA A 25 8.44 11.83 1.50
CA ALA A 25 7.75 10.72 2.16
C ALA A 25 7.60 10.92 3.68
N HIS A 26 8.61 11.46 4.37
CA HIS A 26 8.49 11.83 5.80
C HIS A 26 7.43 12.92 6.03
N VAL A 27 7.34 13.92 5.14
CA VAL A 27 6.29 14.94 5.20
C VAL A 27 4.91 14.30 5.01
N ARG A 28 4.74 13.38 4.05
CA ARG A 28 3.49 12.63 3.86
C ARG A 28 3.08 11.86 5.12
N LEU A 29 4.03 11.18 5.75
CA LEU A 29 3.81 10.47 7.01
C LEU A 29 3.36 11.43 8.12
N ALA A 30 4.05 12.57 8.29
CA ALA A 30 3.69 13.57 9.29
C ALA A 30 2.28 14.14 9.05
N LEU A 31 1.92 14.43 7.80
CA LEU A 31 0.58 14.89 7.43
C LEU A 31 -0.50 13.85 7.76
N ALA A 32 -0.27 12.58 7.44
CA ALA A 32 -1.22 11.50 7.73
C ALA A 32 -1.41 11.28 9.23
N LEU A 33 -0.33 11.33 10.01
CA LEU A 33 -0.39 11.23 11.47
C LEU A 33 -1.08 12.44 12.11
N ALA A 34 -0.78 13.65 11.64
CA ALA A 34 -1.45 14.87 12.10
C ALA A 34 -2.95 14.85 11.77
N ALA A 35 -3.32 14.38 10.59
CA ALA A 35 -4.72 14.20 10.19
C ALA A 35 -5.45 13.22 11.12
N ALA A 36 -4.83 12.07 11.41
CA ALA A 36 -5.40 11.07 12.31
C ALA A 36 -5.55 11.61 13.74
N ALA A 37 -4.54 12.31 14.25
CA ALA A 37 -4.56 12.92 15.58
C ALA A 37 -5.63 14.01 15.73
N ALA A 38 -5.92 14.75 14.66
CA ALA A 38 -6.99 15.75 14.62
C ALA A 38 -8.41 15.14 14.63
N GLY A 39 -8.55 13.83 14.41
CA GLY A 39 -9.84 13.14 14.35
C GLY A 39 -10.69 13.55 13.13
N PRO A 40 -11.96 13.09 13.06
CA PRO A 40 -12.85 13.37 11.94
C PRO A 40 -13.17 14.86 11.81
N SER A 41 -12.58 15.54 10.83
CA SER A 41 -12.79 16.97 10.57
C SER A 41 -12.51 17.31 9.10
N VAL A 42 -12.98 18.48 8.66
CA VAL A 42 -12.63 19.01 7.33
C VAL A 42 -11.12 19.24 7.21
N ALA A 43 -10.47 19.65 8.30
CA ALA A 43 -9.03 19.85 8.35
C ALA A 43 -8.27 18.52 8.16
N SER A 44 -8.67 17.45 8.85
CA SER A 44 -8.03 16.13 8.66
C SER A 44 -8.27 15.57 7.26
N LEU A 45 -9.45 15.80 6.67
CA LEU A 45 -9.72 15.45 5.28
C LEU A 45 -8.74 16.16 4.31
N ALA A 46 -8.50 17.45 4.52
CA ALA A 46 -7.55 18.22 3.72
C ALA A 46 -6.10 17.73 3.89
N LEU A 47 -5.69 17.40 5.13
CA LEU A 47 -4.35 16.86 5.41
C LEU A 47 -4.14 15.48 4.80
N PHE A 48 -5.13 14.58 4.87
CA PHE A 48 -5.06 13.29 4.18
C PHE A 48 -5.00 13.47 2.66
N ALA A 49 -5.83 14.35 2.10
CA ALA A 49 -5.79 14.65 0.67
C ALA A 49 -4.41 15.19 0.25
N ALA A 50 -3.81 16.09 1.04
CA ALA A 50 -2.46 16.61 0.79
C ALA A 50 -1.41 15.48 0.84
N SER A 51 -1.47 14.59 1.83
CA SER A 51 -0.56 13.43 1.94
C SER A 51 -0.66 12.50 0.71
N LEU A 52 -1.88 12.21 0.25
CA LEU A 52 -2.11 11.39 -0.95
C LEU A 52 -1.64 12.07 -2.24
N LEU A 53 -1.81 13.39 -2.37
CA LEU A 53 -1.36 14.12 -3.57
C LEU A 53 0.17 14.22 -3.65
N LEU A 54 0.85 14.29 -2.50
CA LEU A 54 2.31 14.33 -2.43
C LEU A 54 3.00 13.01 -2.82
N ASP A 55 2.26 11.89 -2.86
CA ASP A 55 2.76 10.60 -3.38
C ASP A 55 3.32 10.73 -4.80
N ALA A 56 2.64 11.46 -5.68
CA ALA A 56 3.12 11.68 -7.03
C ALA A 56 4.45 12.47 -7.06
N VAL A 57 4.70 13.28 -6.03
CA VAL A 57 5.85 14.17 -5.93
C VAL A 57 7.11 13.40 -5.54
N ASP A 58 7.10 12.53 -4.54
CA ASP A 58 8.31 11.79 -4.17
C ASP A 58 8.82 10.89 -5.31
N GLY A 59 7.93 10.17 -6.00
CA GLY A 59 8.30 9.35 -7.14
C GLY A 59 8.81 10.20 -8.30
N TRP A 60 8.23 11.38 -8.52
CA TRP A 60 8.75 12.32 -9.52
C TRP A 60 10.14 12.85 -9.15
N VAL A 61 10.35 13.25 -7.90
CA VAL A 61 11.65 13.71 -7.40
C VAL A 61 12.69 12.60 -7.52
N ALA A 62 12.35 11.36 -7.13
CA ALA A 62 13.25 10.21 -7.21
C ALA A 62 13.74 9.98 -8.65
N ARG A 63 12.83 9.98 -9.63
CA ARG A 63 13.17 9.82 -11.06
C ARG A 63 13.97 11.00 -11.59
N LYS A 64 13.59 12.22 -11.23
CA LYS A 64 14.25 13.44 -11.72
C LYS A 64 15.69 13.56 -11.21
N LEU A 65 15.96 13.12 -9.98
CA LEU A 65 17.28 13.20 -9.36
C LEU A 65 18.10 11.90 -9.49
N GLY A 66 17.53 10.83 -10.07
CA GLY A 66 18.19 9.53 -10.14
C GLY A 66 18.43 8.90 -8.76
N GLN A 67 17.56 9.18 -7.79
CA GLN A 67 17.70 8.78 -6.38
C GLN A 67 16.70 7.67 -5.99
N GLU A 68 16.41 6.77 -6.92
CA GLU A 68 15.54 5.62 -6.67
C GLU A 68 16.30 4.59 -5.81
N THR A 69 15.74 4.24 -4.65
CA THR A 69 16.34 3.27 -3.73
C THR A 69 15.33 2.18 -3.36
N SER A 70 15.83 0.99 -3.02
CA SER A 70 14.97 -0.10 -2.54
C SER A 70 14.23 0.27 -1.26
N PHE A 71 14.87 1.02 -0.36
CA PHE A 71 14.23 1.56 0.84
C PHE A 71 13.13 2.54 0.48
N GLY A 72 13.41 3.55 -0.36
CA GLY A 72 12.41 4.54 -0.76
C GLY A 72 11.20 3.90 -1.44
N ALA A 73 11.42 2.91 -2.31
CA ALA A 73 10.34 2.16 -2.96
C ALA A 73 9.47 1.36 -1.98
N PHE A 74 10.03 0.85 -0.88
CA PHE A 74 9.26 0.23 0.20
C PHE A 74 8.55 1.27 1.06
N TYR A 75 9.27 2.32 1.45
CA TYR A 75 8.80 3.34 2.37
C TYR A 75 7.59 4.10 1.79
N ASP A 76 7.63 4.39 0.50
CA ASP A 76 6.53 4.96 -0.29
C ASP A 76 5.24 4.14 -0.13
N VAL A 77 5.26 2.85 -0.53
CA VAL A 77 4.09 1.97 -0.47
C VAL A 77 3.63 1.73 0.98
N ALA A 78 4.57 1.69 1.93
CA ALA A 78 4.26 1.53 3.35
C ALA A 78 3.51 2.73 3.94
N ILE A 79 3.93 3.96 3.64
CA ILE A 79 3.24 5.19 4.06
C ILE A 79 1.85 5.25 3.42
N ASP A 80 1.73 4.81 2.18
CA ASP A 80 0.47 4.75 1.47
C ASP A 80 -0.54 3.80 2.13
N ASN A 81 -0.10 2.58 2.46
CA ASN A 81 -0.90 1.63 3.23
C ASN A 81 -1.31 2.21 4.59
N LEU A 82 -0.37 2.83 5.31
CA LEU A 82 -0.66 3.43 6.61
C LEU A 82 -1.68 4.57 6.49
N THR A 83 -1.52 5.46 5.50
CA THR A 83 -2.43 6.59 5.27
C THR A 83 -3.85 6.11 5.00
N ARG A 84 -4.02 5.06 4.18
CA ARG A 84 -5.32 4.44 3.94
C ARG A 84 -5.89 3.75 5.18
N ALA A 85 -5.06 3.07 5.96
CA ALA A 85 -5.47 2.48 7.24
C ALA A 85 -6.02 3.54 8.21
N LEU A 86 -5.32 4.68 8.32
CA LEU A 86 -5.74 5.81 9.14
C LEU A 86 -7.03 6.46 8.62
N LEU A 87 -7.21 6.57 7.30
CA LEU A 87 -8.47 7.03 6.71
C LEU A 87 -9.65 6.09 7.04
N PHE A 88 -9.46 4.77 6.94
CA PHE A 88 -10.47 3.80 7.36
C PHE A 88 -10.79 3.94 8.85
N TRP A 89 -9.77 4.11 9.69
CA TRP A 89 -9.95 4.33 11.13
C TRP A 89 -10.75 5.61 11.43
N CYS A 90 -10.37 6.75 10.86
CA CYS A 90 -11.05 8.02 11.08
C CYS A 90 -12.46 8.05 10.46
N GLY A 91 -12.64 7.41 9.29
CA GLY A 91 -13.94 7.19 8.69
C GLY A 91 -14.86 6.36 9.59
N ALA A 92 -14.35 5.24 10.11
CA ALA A 92 -15.06 4.38 11.06
C ALA A 92 -15.46 5.14 12.33
N ALA A 93 -14.51 5.86 12.94
CA ALA A 93 -14.71 6.58 14.20
C ALA A 93 -15.88 7.58 14.15
N GLY A 94 -16.06 8.32 13.05
CA GLY A 94 -17.24 9.18 12.89
C GLY A 94 -18.49 8.44 12.38
N ALA A 95 -18.33 7.26 11.77
CA ALA A 95 -19.44 6.42 11.32
C ALA A 95 -20.13 5.64 12.46
N PHE A 96 -19.43 5.38 13.57
CA PHE A 96 -19.99 4.77 14.78
C PHE A 96 -21.07 5.62 15.46
N GLY A 97 -21.00 6.94 15.32
CA GLY A 97 -22.04 7.86 15.83
C GLY A 97 -23.26 7.99 14.92
N SER A 98 -23.19 7.48 13.67
CA SER A 98 -24.15 7.83 12.61
C SER A 98 -24.88 6.62 11.98
N GLY A 99 -24.83 5.44 12.59
CA GLY A 99 -25.69 4.30 12.22
C GLY A 99 -25.34 3.63 10.87
N SER A 100 -24.11 3.79 10.40
CA SER A 100 -23.64 3.36 9.06
C SER A 100 -23.70 1.85 8.76
N GLY A 101 -23.95 0.99 9.76
CA GLY A 101 -24.23 -0.44 9.58
C GLY A 101 -23.05 -1.32 9.15
N LEU A 102 -21.85 -0.77 8.90
CA LEU A 102 -20.66 -1.57 8.61
C LEU A 102 -19.96 -1.98 9.91
N PRO A 103 -19.76 -3.29 10.17
CA PRO A 103 -19.04 -3.74 11.34
C PRO A 103 -17.60 -3.22 11.31
N PRO A 104 -17.09 -2.63 12.41
CA PRO A 104 -15.69 -2.17 12.50
C PRO A 104 -14.66 -3.26 12.19
N ALA A 105 -15.00 -4.53 12.45
CA ALA A 105 -14.17 -5.66 12.05
C ALA A 105 -13.94 -5.71 10.54
N LEU A 106 -14.97 -5.45 9.71
CA LEU A 106 -14.83 -5.42 8.25
C LEU A 106 -13.98 -4.24 7.76
N LEU A 107 -13.96 -3.12 8.50
CA LEU A 107 -13.13 -1.95 8.18
C LEU A 107 -11.64 -2.20 8.46
N GLY A 108 -11.32 -3.05 9.44
CA GLY A 108 -9.93 -3.46 9.72
C GLY A 108 -9.37 -4.52 8.76
N LEU A 109 -10.23 -5.34 8.14
CA LEU A 109 -9.80 -6.38 7.20
C LEU A 109 -9.16 -5.82 5.93
N VAL A 110 -9.64 -4.66 5.46
CA VAL A 110 -9.14 -4.03 4.24
C VAL A 110 -7.67 -3.56 4.41
N PRO A 111 -7.33 -2.73 5.42
CA PRO A 111 -5.93 -2.40 5.71
C PRO A 111 -5.05 -3.62 6.04
N ALA A 112 -5.61 -4.64 6.69
CA ALA A 112 -4.87 -5.87 6.97
C ALA A 112 -4.48 -6.61 5.68
N LEU A 113 -5.41 -6.74 4.73
CA LEU A 113 -5.13 -7.31 3.40
C LEU A 113 -4.09 -6.48 2.65
N GLU A 114 -4.19 -5.15 2.67
CA GLU A 114 -3.21 -4.25 2.06
C GLU A 114 -1.81 -4.45 2.66
N GLY A 115 -1.71 -4.56 3.99
CA GLY A 115 -0.47 -4.83 4.71
C GLY A 115 0.16 -6.17 4.35
N VAL A 116 -0.65 -7.24 4.31
CA VAL A 116 -0.18 -8.58 3.90
C VAL A 116 0.23 -8.59 2.42
N CYS A 117 -0.50 -7.90 1.56
CA CYS A 117 -0.19 -7.77 0.14
C CYS A 117 1.14 -7.02 -0.07
N LEU A 118 1.37 -5.90 0.63
CA LEU A 118 2.64 -5.19 0.66
C LEU A 118 3.79 -6.13 1.04
N ALA A 119 3.65 -6.85 2.16
CA ALA A 119 4.68 -7.78 2.62
C ALA A 119 4.97 -8.87 1.57
N CYS A 120 3.93 -9.46 0.96
CA CYS A 120 4.09 -10.50 -0.06
C CYS A 120 4.74 -9.99 -1.34
N THR A 121 4.35 -8.81 -1.80
CA THR A 121 4.85 -8.21 -3.06
C THR A 121 6.28 -7.74 -2.90
N HIS A 122 6.64 -7.06 -1.80
CA HIS A 122 8.02 -6.65 -1.54
C HIS A 122 8.95 -7.84 -1.30
N ALA A 123 8.50 -8.87 -0.56
CA ALA A 123 9.30 -10.08 -0.38
C ALA A 123 9.54 -10.86 -1.69
N SER A 124 8.67 -10.70 -2.69
CA SER A 124 8.79 -11.39 -3.98
C SER A 124 9.51 -10.57 -5.06
N GLY A 125 9.28 -9.27 -5.10
CA GLY A 125 9.67 -8.41 -6.21
C GLY A 125 10.48 -7.17 -5.82
N GLY A 126 10.64 -6.87 -4.53
CA GLY A 126 11.34 -5.68 -4.07
C GLY A 126 10.84 -4.39 -4.74
N SER A 127 11.75 -3.55 -5.20
CA SER A 127 11.42 -2.33 -5.98
C SER A 127 10.74 -2.61 -7.32
N ALA A 128 10.89 -3.82 -7.87
CA ALA A 128 10.31 -4.24 -9.15
C ALA A 128 8.94 -4.94 -9.00
N TRP A 129 8.28 -4.86 -7.85
CA TRP A 129 7.04 -5.60 -7.57
C TRP A 129 5.93 -5.36 -8.62
N LYS A 130 5.82 -4.14 -9.16
CA LYS A 130 4.82 -3.76 -10.18
C LYS A 130 4.91 -4.57 -11.47
N THR A 131 6.09 -5.12 -11.79
CA THR A 131 6.30 -5.92 -13.00
C THR A 131 6.61 -7.38 -12.67
N GLY A 132 7.45 -7.63 -11.66
CA GLY A 132 7.90 -8.96 -11.27
C GLY A 132 6.78 -9.86 -10.75
N CYS A 133 5.88 -9.32 -9.91
CA CYS A 133 4.83 -10.12 -9.28
C CYS A 133 3.72 -10.58 -10.25
N PHE A 134 3.64 -9.98 -11.44
CA PHE A 134 2.53 -10.16 -12.39
C PHE A 134 2.86 -11.00 -13.63
N ARG A 135 4.11 -11.47 -13.79
CA ARG A 135 4.54 -12.21 -15.01
C ARG A 135 3.67 -13.43 -15.35
N SER A 136 3.21 -14.16 -14.32
CA SER A 136 2.37 -15.36 -14.45
C SER A 136 0.90 -15.12 -14.04
N ALA A 137 0.42 -13.88 -14.16
CA ALA A 137 -0.94 -13.53 -13.76
C ALA A 137 -2.02 -14.07 -14.71
N PRO A 138 -3.20 -14.49 -14.20
CA PRO A 138 -4.33 -14.82 -15.05
C PRO A 138 -4.77 -13.57 -15.85
N PRO A 139 -5.47 -13.74 -16.99
CA PRO A 139 -5.72 -12.64 -17.93
C PRO A 139 -6.36 -11.39 -17.30
N TRP A 140 -7.32 -11.56 -16.39
CA TRP A 140 -8.00 -10.44 -15.73
C TRP A 140 -7.07 -9.66 -14.78
N VAL A 141 -6.22 -10.32 -14.00
CA VAL A 141 -5.22 -9.65 -13.15
C VAL A 141 -4.19 -8.94 -14.02
N ARG A 142 -3.76 -9.60 -15.10
CA ARG A 142 -2.82 -9.05 -16.06
C ARG A 142 -3.38 -7.79 -16.73
N ALA A 143 -4.67 -7.78 -17.04
CA ALA A 143 -5.36 -6.61 -17.58
C ALA A 143 -5.33 -5.44 -16.59
N VAL A 144 -5.58 -5.68 -15.30
CA VAL A 144 -5.48 -4.63 -14.26
C VAL A 144 -4.05 -4.08 -14.17
N ALA A 145 -3.04 -4.95 -14.14
CA ALA A 145 -1.64 -4.56 -13.98
C ALA A 145 -0.95 -4.03 -15.26
N ALA A 146 -1.63 -4.10 -16.41
CA ALA A 146 -1.05 -3.72 -17.71
C ALA A 146 -0.52 -2.28 -17.73
N GLY A 147 0.64 -2.06 -18.37
CA GLY A 147 1.27 -0.74 -18.44
C GLY A 147 1.67 -0.16 -17.08
N GLY A 148 1.86 -1.01 -16.06
CA GLY A 148 2.11 -0.54 -14.68
C GLY A 148 0.88 0.15 -14.09
N PHE A 149 -0.30 -0.44 -14.33
CA PHE A 149 -1.62 0.07 -13.92
C PHE A 149 -2.09 1.35 -14.63
N ARG A 150 -1.37 1.81 -15.66
CA ARG A 150 -1.77 2.96 -16.50
C ARG A 150 -2.79 2.55 -17.57
N ASN A 151 -3.91 1.99 -17.13
CA ASN A 151 -5.02 1.55 -17.98
C ASN A 151 -6.36 1.74 -17.22
N PRO A 152 -7.53 1.65 -17.88
CA PRO A 152 -8.82 1.88 -17.22
C PRO A 152 -9.11 0.95 -16.02
N ALA A 153 -8.73 -0.33 -16.10
CA ALA A 153 -8.95 -1.29 -15.02
C ALA A 153 -8.01 -1.03 -13.82
N GLY A 154 -6.76 -0.66 -14.09
CA GLY A 154 -5.81 -0.18 -13.08
C GLY A 154 -6.27 1.11 -12.41
N ALA A 155 -6.75 2.08 -13.19
CA ALA A 155 -7.33 3.33 -12.69
C ALA A 155 -8.57 3.06 -11.82
N LEU A 156 -9.44 2.13 -12.21
CA LEU A 156 -10.58 1.70 -11.41
C LEU A 156 -10.11 1.07 -10.09
N ALA A 157 -9.12 0.17 -10.11
CA ALA A 157 -8.57 -0.42 -8.89
C ALA A 157 -8.00 0.65 -7.94
N PHE A 158 -7.23 1.61 -8.44
CA PHE A 158 -6.74 2.73 -7.64
C PHE A 158 -7.84 3.65 -7.12
N THR A 159 -8.90 3.87 -7.91
CA THR A 159 -10.09 4.61 -7.46
C THR A 159 -10.73 3.91 -6.26
N GLY A 160 -10.75 2.58 -6.23
CA GLY A 160 -11.21 1.82 -5.08
C GLY A 160 -10.26 1.91 -3.88
N ILE A 161 -8.96 1.73 -4.11
CA ILE A 161 -7.92 1.76 -3.06
C ILE A 161 -7.89 3.10 -2.34
N TYR A 162 -7.82 4.22 -3.06
CA TYR A 162 -7.72 5.55 -2.43
C TYR A 162 -9.09 6.19 -2.20
N GLY A 163 -10.03 6.03 -3.14
CA GLY A 163 -11.30 6.74 -3.13
C GLY A 163 -12.25 6.24 -2.04
N LEU A 164 -12.33 4.93 -1.79
CA LEU A 164 -13.22 4.39 -0.76
C LEU A 164 -12.87 4.91 0.66
N PRO A 165 -11.63 4.75 1.17
CA PRO A 165 -11.30 5.26 2.51
C PRO A 165 -11.44 6.78 2.60
N LEU A 166 -11.06 7.52 1.55
CA LEU A 166 -11.21 8.97 1.51
C LEU A 166 -12.69 9.40 1.56
N TRP A 167 -13.57 8.72 0.82
CA TRP A 167 -15.00 8.97 0.84
C TRP A 167 -15.64 8.60 2.17
N LEU A 168 -15.23 7.50 2.82
CA LEU A 168 -15.71 7.15 4.15
C LEU A 168 -15.34 8.21 5.19
N HIS A 169 -14.11 8.74 5.13
CA HIS A 169 -13.69 9.86 5.98
C HIS A 169 -14.44 11.15 5.65
N ALA A 170 -14.64 11.46 4.36
CA ALA A 170 -15.43 12.62 3.96
C ALA A 170 -16.88 12.53 4.49
N ARG A 171 -17.49 11.35 4.49
CA ARG A 171 -18.82 11.12 5.08
C ARG A 171 -18.86 11.30 6.58
N SER A 172 -17.75 11.05 7.27
CA SER A 172 -17.66 11.15 8.72
C SER A 172 -17.48 12.59 9.21
N CYS A 173 -17.01 13.51 8.34
CA CYS A 173 -16.69 14.89 8.71
C CYS A 173 -17.40 15.99 7.90
N LEU A 174 -17.99 15.69 6.74
CA LEU A 174 -18.72 16.67 5.93
C LEU A 174 -20.22 16.70 6.24
N ARG A 175 -20.85 17.83 5.94
CA ARG A 175 -22.29 18.01 6.11
C ARG A 175 -23.08 17.04 5.22
N PRO A 176 -24.21 16.47 5.70
CA PRO A 176 -25.15 15.74 4.86
C PRO A 176 -25.55 16.56 3.64
N GLY A 177 -25.55 15.94 2.45
CA GLY A 177 -25.85 16.61 1.17
C GLY A 177 -24.64 17.15 0.41
N SER A 178 -23.44 17.14 1.00
CA SER A 178 -22.20 17.40 0.24
C SER A 178 -22.01 16.37 -0.87
N LEU A 179 -21.67 16.82 -2.09
CA LEU A 179 -21.37 15.94 -3.23
C LEU A 179 -20.27 14.92 -2.89
N LEU A 180 -19.25 15.33 -2.14
CA LEU A 180 -18.13 14.47 -1.75
C LEU A 180 -18.52 13.41 -0.72
N ALA A 181 -19.60 13.62 0.03
CA ALA A 181 -20.14 12.67 0.99
C ALA A 181 -21.36 11.90 0.45
N ALA A 182 -21.73 12.11 -0.83
CA ALA A 182 -22.94 11.53 -1.40
C ALA A 182 -22.90 9.99 -1.38
N GLY A 183 -24.03 9.37 -1.03
CA GLY A 183 -24.18 7.91 -0.98
C GLY A 183 -23.96 7.22 -2.32
N ALA A 184 -24.26 7.91 -3.43
CA ALA A 184 -24.14 7.39 -4.79
C ALA A 184 -22.72 6.92 -5.15
N TRP A 185 -21.69 7.52 -4.54
CA TRP A 185 -20.31 7.09 -4.76
C TRP A 185 -20.04 5.64 -4.34
N ALA A 186 -20.82 5.08 -3.41
CA ALA A 186 -20.69 3.68 -3.00
C ALA A 186 -20.83 2.72 -4.19
N ALA A 187 -21.70 3.04 -5.16
CA ALA A 187 -21.94 2.22 -6.34
C ALA A 187 -20.70 2.12 -7.26
N LEU A 188 -19.77 3.07 -7.17
CA LEU A 188 -18.50 3.05 -7.89
C LEU A 188 -17.35 2.52 -7.00
N LEU A 189 -17.22 3.08 -5.80
CA LEU A 189 -16.07 2.87 -4.93
C LEU A 189 -16.01 1.46 -4.33
N VAL A 190 -17.17 0.87 -4.00
CA VAL A 190 -17.21 -0.48 -3.42
C VAL A 190 -16.80 -1.53 -4.46
N PRO A 191 -17.39 -1.60 -5.67
CA PRO A 191 -16.93 -2.53 -6.71
C PRO A 191 -15.46 -2.31 -7.09
N ALA A 192 -15.03 -1.05 -7.19
CA ALA A 192 -13.63 -0.71 -7.46
C ALA A 192 -12.68 -1.27 -6.38
N ARG A 193 -13.05 -1.16 -5.09
CA ARG A 193 -12.25 -1.74 -4.00
C ARG A 193 -12.27 -3.26 -4.01
N LEU A 194 -13.40 -3.87 -4.36
CA LEU A 194 -13.51 -5.33 -4.48
C LEU A 194 -12.61 -5.88 -5.60
N LEU A 195 -12.53 -5.17 -6.74
CA LEU A 195 -11.57 -5.49 -7.81
C LEU A 195 -10.13 -5.46 -7.29
N ALA A 196 -9.75 -4.39 -6.58
CA ALA A 196 -8.43 -4.29 -5.96
C ALA A 196 -8.18 -5.43 -4.95
N ALA A 197 -9.16 -5.73 -4.09
CA ALA A 197 -9.08 -6.82 -3.10
C ALA A 197 -8.88 -8.18 -3.77
N ALA A 198 -9.57 -8.44 -4.88
CA ALA A 198 -9.38 -9.67 -5.64
C ALA A 198 -7.95 -9.80 -6.18
N VAL A 199 -7.36 -8.71 -6.69
CA VAL A 199 -5.96 -8.67 -7.13
C VAL A 199 -5.00 -8.91 -5.95
N GLU A 200 -5.23 -8.26 -4.81
CA GLU A 200 -4.44 -8.43 -3.58
C GLU A 200 -4.48 -9.87 -3.08
N CYS A 201 -5.67 -10.47 -2.96
CA CYS A 201 -5.84 -11.87 -2.59
C CYS A 201 -5.12 -12.82 -3.55
N TRP A 202 -5.17 -12.54 -4.85
CA TRP A 202 -4.42 -13.33 -5.83
C TRP A 202 -2.91 -13.23 -5.62
N LEU A 203 -2.37 -12.03 -5.36
CA LEU A 203 -0.95 -11.80 -5.08
C LEU A 203 -0.49 -12.54 -3.82
N VAL A 204 -1.27 -12.45 -2.73
CA VAL A 204 -1.01 -13.15 -1.47
C VAL A 204 -1.03 -14.67 -1.70
N GLY A 205 -2.08 -15.19 -2.36
CA GLY A 205 -2.18 -16.62 -2.68
C GLY A 205 -1.05 -17.10 -3.59
N ARG A 206 -0.57 -16.28 -4.52
CA ARG A 206 0.60 -16.58 -5.35
C ARG A 206 1.86 -16.73 -4.49
N ARG A 207 2.09 -15.82 -3.54
CA ARG A 207 3.24 -15.92 -2.63
C ARG A 207 3.17 -17.17 -1.76
N MET A 208 2.01 -17.49 -1.21
CA MET A 208 1.80 -18.71 -0.43
C MET A 208 2.14 -19.97 -1.24
N ARG A 209 1.65 -20.06 -2.49
CA ARG A 209 1.98 -21.20 -3.37
C ARG A 209 3.47 -21.31 -3.66
N LEU A 210 4.16 -20.19 -3.89
CA LEU A 210 5.61 -20.18 -4.12
C LEU A 210 6.38 -20.71 -2.89
N LEU A 211 6.01 -20.27 -1.69
CA LEU A 211 6.63 -20.75 -0.45
C LEU A 211 6.43 -22.27 -0.28
N LEU A 212 5.19 -22.75 -0.47
CA LEU A 212 4.89 -24.19 -0.39
C LEU A 212 5.67 -25.01 -1.42
N GLN A 213 5.85 -24.49 -2.64
CA GLN A 213 6.65 -25.15 -3.68
C GLN A 213 8.13 -25.20 -3.32
N GLN A 214 8.66 -24.13 -2.73
CA GLN A 214 10.05 -24.06 -2.26
C GLN A 214 10.29 -25.08 -1.13
N ASP A 215 9.40 -25.12 -0.15
CA ASP A 215 9.48 -26.07 0.98
C ASP A 215 9.35 -27.52 0.50
N ALA A 216 8.46 -27.79 -0.44
CA ALA A 216 8.30 -29.11 -1.03
C ALA A 216 9.54 -29.55 -1.83
N ALA A 217 10.20 -28.64 -2.54
CA ALA A 217 11.44 -28.93 -3.27
C ALA A 217 12.60 -29.21 -2.32
N ALA A 218 12.77 -28.40 -1.27
CA ALA A 218 13.80 -28.59 -0.25
C ALA A 218 13.67 -29.93 0.49
N ARG A 219 12.43 -30.41 0.71
CA ARG A 219 12.17 -31.73 1.32
C ARG A 219 12.47 -32.91 0.39
N ARG A 220 12.39 -32.74 -0.94
CA ARG A 220 12.68 -33.80 -1.92
C ARG A 220 14.18 -34.01 -2.15
N HIS A 221 14.99 -32.99 -1.92
CA HIS A 221 16.45 -33.05 -1.95
C HIS A 221 17.00 -32.65 -0.59
N PRO A 222 16.81 -33.47 0.47
CA PRO A 222 17.50 -33.22 1.73
C PRO A 222 19.00 -33.21 1.43
N ALA A 223 19.71 -32.18 1.90
CA ALA A 223 21.15 -32.02 1.72
C ALA A 223 21.89 -33.36 1.97
N GLY A 224 22.19 -34.07 0.89
CA GLY A 224 22.76 -35.41 0.90
C GLY A 224 24.17 -35.49 0.31
N ASP A 225 24.73 -34.35 -0.10
CA ASP A 225 26.02 -34.29 -0.81
C ASP A 225 27.12 -33.55 -0.03
N GLU A 226 27.00 -33.40 1.30
CA GLU A 226 28.07 -32.83 2.15
C GLU A 226 28.81 -33.86 3.03
N VAL A 227 28.57 -35.18 2.88
CA VAL A 227 29.23 -36.21 3.72
C VAL A 227 30.01 -37.26 2.91
N ALA A 228 30.30 -37.03 1.62
CA ALA A 228 31.06 -37.98 0.79
C ALA A 228 32.42 -37.49 0.28
N GLN A 229 32.97 -36.39 0.83
CA GLN A 229 34.36 -35.97 0.59
C GLN A 229 34.93 -35.29 1.85
N GLY A 230 35.51 -36.10 2.75
CA GLY A 230 36.20 -35.66 3.96
C GLY A 230 36.70 -36.83 4.76
#